data_AF-A0A2V9R8C8-F1
#
_entry.id   AF-A0A2V9R8C8-F1
#
_cell.length_a   1.000
_cell.length_b   1.000
_cell.length_c   1.000
_cell.angle_alpha   90.00
_cell.angle_beta   90.00
_cell.angle_gamma   90.00
#
_symmetry.space_group_name_H-M   'P 1'
#
loop_
_entity.id
_entity.type
_entity.pdbx_description
1 polymer ?
#
loop_
_entity_poly.entity_id
_entity_poly.type
_entity_poly.pdbx_seq_one_letter_code
_entity_poly.pdbx_strand_id
1 'polypeptide(L)'
;METEIRAIEGVNDVHDLHVWSIGSETRALSCHIAIADIPPSVSERILRDVKECLRHKFSIVHTTIQFEHAECEVAHGCVMPVGEAAEHGHSH
;
A
#
# COMPACT_ATOMS: atom_id res chain seq x y z
N MET A 1 -2.40 9.49 16.55
CA MET A 1 -1.63 8.45 15.83
C MET A 1 -1.99 8.47 14.37
N GLU A 2 -3.26 8.29 14.02
CA GLU A 2 -3.77 8.46 12.64
C GLU A 2 -3.28 9.77 12.00
N THR A 3 -3.48 10.92 12.66
CA THR A 3 -3.03 12.25 12.18
C THR A 3 -1.53 12.31 11.89
N GLU A 4 -0.71 11.63 12.70
CA GLU A 4 0.74 11.61 12.52
C GLU A 4 1.14 10.76 11.31
N ILE A 5 0.43 9.66 11.08
CA ILE A 5 0.64 8.81 9.90
C ILE A 5 0.17 9.55 8.64
N ARG A 6 -0.98 10.24 8.69
CA ARG A 6 -1.52 11.03 7.56
C ARG A 6 -0.67 12.25 7.21
N ALA A 7 0.19 12.71 8.13
CA ALA A 7 1.14 13.78 7.83
C ALA A 7 2.35 13.31 7.00
N ILE A 8 2.52 12.00 6.78
CA ILE A 8 3.60 11.44 5.97
C ILE A 8 3.26 11.60 4.49
N GLU A 9 4.22 12.12 3.73
CA GLU A 9 4.08 12.31 2.28
C GLU A 9 3.72 10.98 1.58
N GLY A 10 2.66 10.99 0.78
CA GLY A 10 2.17 9.83 0.05
C GLY A 10 1.11 9.00 0.78
N VAL A 11 0.80 9.32 2.05
CA VAL A 11 -0.36 8.75 2.75
C VAL A 11 -1.61 9.58 2.44
N ASN A 12 -2.61 8.98 1.80
CA ASN A 12 -3.88 9.63 1.51
C ASN A 12 -4.87 9.47 2.66
N ASP A 13 -4.96 8.26 3.21
CA ASP A 13 -5.89 7.96 4.31
C ASP A 13 -5.39 6.81 5.18
N VAL A 14 -5.91 6.73 6.40
CA VAL A 14 -5.59 5.65 7.36
C VAL A 14 -6.88 5.21 8.03
N HIS A 15 -7.15 3.91 8.00
CA HIS A 15 -8.34 3.34 8.62
C HIS A 15 -8.04 1.93 9.16
N ASP A 16 -9.05 1.32 9.80
CA ASP A 16 -8.94 0.00 10.45
C ASP A 16 -7.75 -0.10 11.42
N LEU A 17 -7.49 0.99 12.16
CA LEU A 17 -6.34 1.10 13.05
C LEU A 17 -6.59 0.34 14.36
N HIS A 18 -5.86 -0.75 14.54
CA HIS A 18 -5.93 -1.65 15.68
C HIS A 18 -4.60 -1.67 16.44
N VAL A 19 -4.62 -1.39 17.74
CA VAL A 19 -3.42 -1.43 18.60
C VAL A 19 -3.64 -2.45 19.71
N TRP A 20 -2.64 -3.31 19.95
CA TRP A 20 -2.63 -4.25 21.06
C TRP A 20 -1.30 -4.24 21.81
N SER A 21 -1.32 -4.69 23.06
CA SER A 21 -0.10 -4.89 23.86
C SER A 21 0.28 -6.36 23.81
N ILE A 22 1.53 -6.65 23.45
CA ILE A 22 2.09 -8.01 23.44
C ILE A 22 2.71 -8.34 24.81
N GLY A 23 3.12 -7.31 25.57
CA GLY A 23 3.62 -7.43 26.94
C GLY A 23 3.58 -6.07 27.65
N SER A 24 4.21 -5.96 28.82
CA SER A 24 4.14 -4.76 29.67
C SER A 24 4.67 -3.48 28.97
N GLU A 25 5.63 -3.63 28.05
CA GLU A 25 6.26 -2.49 27.35
C GLU A 25 6.18 -2.59 25.81
N THR A 26 5.73 -3.72 25.27
CA THR A 26 5.72 -3.95 23.81
C THR A 26 4.32 -3.77 23.24
N ARG A 27 4.18 -2.83 22.32
CA ARG A 27 2.94 -2.57 21.58
C ARG A 27 3.07 -2.99 20.12
N ALA A 28 1.94 -3.41 19.57
CA ALA A 28 1.80 -3.82 18.19
C ALA A 28 0.57 -3.16 17.55
N LEU A 29 0.61 -3.07 16.22
CA LEU A 29 -0.38 -2.37 15.41
C LEU A 29 -0.73 -3.18 14.17
N SER A 30 -2.01 -3.14 13.78
CA SER A 30 -2.46 -3.38 12.41
C SER A 30 -3.19 -2.14 11.90
N CYS A 31 -2.97 -1.73 10.66
CA CYS A 31 -3.80 -0.71 10.03
C CYS A 31 -3.78 -0.81 8.50
N HIS A 32 -4.75 -0.16 7.87
CA HIS A 32 -4.82 0.00 6.42
C HIS A 32 -4.46 1.44 6.07
N ILE A 33 -3.66 1.62 5.01
CA ILE A 33 -3.20 2.93 4.55
C ILE A 33 -3.52 3.05 3.06
N ALA A 34 -4.35 4.04 2.73
CA ALA A 34 -4.63 4.37 1.34
C ALA A 34 -3.47 5.20 0.77
N ILE A 35 -2.94 4.76 -0.37
CA ILE A 35 -1.90 5.45 -1.14
C ILE A 35 -2.33 5.58 -2.61
N ALA A 36 -1.63 6.40 -3.38
CA ALA A 36 -1.82 6.44 -4.83
C ALA A 36 -1.29 5.15 -5.49
N ASP A 37 -1.76 4.85 -6.71
CA ASP A 37 -1.23 3.73 -7.49
C ASP A 37 0.19 4.05 -7.98
N ILE A 38 1.18 3.68 -7.16
CA ILE A 38 2.59 4.02 -7.33
C ILE A 38 3.47 2.77 -7.37
N PRO A 39 4.68 2.85 -7.96
CA PRO A 39 5.60 1.73 -7.98
C PRO A 39 5.96 1.25 -6.56
N PRO A 40 6.19 -0.07 -6.37
CA PRO A 40 6.55 -0.64 -5.06
C PRO A 40 7.76 0.01 -4.38
N SER A 41 8.75 0.46 -5.15
CA SER A 41 9.93 1.15 -4.61
C SER A 41 9.59 2.47 -3.92
N VAL A 42 8.53 3.15 -4.36
CA VAL A 42 8.05 4.40 -3.75
C VAL A 42 7.20 4.08 -2.53
N SER A 43 6.31 3.09 -2.60
CA SER A 43 5.49 2.68 -1.45
C SER A 43 6.33 2.07 -0.31
N GLU A 44 7.44 1.41 -0.61
CA GLU A 44 8.41 0.95 0.40
C GLU A 44 9.02 2.10 1.20
N ARG A 45 9.27 3.25 0.57
CA ARG A 45 9.72 4.45 1.27
C ARG A 45 8.63 4.96 2.23
N ILE A 46 7.38 5.02 1.78
CA ILE A 46 6.25 5.39 2.63
C ILE A 46 6.14 4.44 3.82
N LEU A 47 6.24 3.12 3.59
CA LEU A 47 6.17 2.11 4.64
C LEU A 47 7.26 2.30 5.71
N ARG A 48 8.49 2.60 5.29
CA ARG A 48 9.60 2.87 6.21
C ARG A 48 9.31 4.10 7.04
N ASP A 49 8.92 5.20 6.41
CA ASP A 49 8.68 6.48 7.08
C ASP A 49 7.52 6.35 8.11
N VAL A 50 6.47 5.59 7.77
CA VAL A 50 5.39 5.22 8.70
C VAL A 50 5.91 4.39 9.87
N LYS A 51 6.68 3.33 9.62
CA LYS A 51 7.26 2.49 10.68
C LYS A 51 8.18 3.28 11.62
N GLU A 52 8.97 4.20 11.09
CA GLU A 52 9.83 5.08 11.89
C GLU A 52 8.99 6.02 12.75
N CYS A 53 7.96 6.67 12.19
CA CYS A 53 7.04 7.50 12.96
C CYS A 53 6.40 6.72 14.13
N LEU A 54 5.92 5.50 13.87
CA LEU A 54 5.30 4.62 14.87
C LEU A 54 6.28 4.20 15.98
N ARG A 55 7.51 3.86 15.59
CA ARG A 55 8.56 3.49 16.53
C ARG A 55 8.96 4.67 17.43
N HIS A 56 9.20 5.84 16.84
CA HIS A 56 9.75 6.98 17.56
C HIS A 56 8.72 7.71 18.43
N LYS A 57 7.48 7.86 17.94
CA LYS A 57 6.43 8.61 18.67
C LYS A 57 5.58 7.75 19.59
N PHE A 58 5.42 6.46 19.28
CA PHE A 58 4.47 5.59 19.99
C PHE A 58 5.10 4.32 20.56
N SER A 59 6.40 4.10 20.35
CA SER A 59 7.13 2.89 20.77
C SER A 59 6.50 1.59 20.24
N ILE A 60 5.87 1.66 19.05
CA ILE A 60 5.28 0.50 18.38
C ILE A 60 6.32 -0.05 17.40
N VAL A 61 6.77 -1.29 17.63
CA VAL A 61 7.81 -1.93 16.82
C VAL A 61 7.21 -3.02 15.92
N HIS A 62 6.18 -3.71 16.38
CA HIS A 62 5.49 -4.75 15.61
C HIS A 62 4.31 -4.14 14.86
N THR A 63 4.42 -4.05 13.55
CA THR A 63 3.41 -3.39 12.70
C THR A 63 3.06 -4.29 11.52
N THR A 64 1.77 -4.49 11.30
CA THR A 64 1.21 -5.04 10.06
C THR A 64 0.49 -3.90 9.36
N ILE A 65 0.94 -3.54 8.16
CA ILE A 65 0.38 -2.42 7.41
C ILE A 65 0.00 -2.94 6.05
N GLN A 66 -1.28 -2.84 5.71
CA GLN A 66 -1.78 -3.14 4.38
C GLN A 66 -1.92 -1.83 3.60
N PHE A 67 -1.30 -1.76 2.43
CA PHE A 67 -1.55 -0.68 1.50
C PHE A 67 -2.78 -0.97 0.67
N GLU A 68 -3.63 0.03 0.54
CA GLU A 68 -4.76 0.05 -0.37
C GLU A 68 -4.54 1.16 -1.39
N HIS A 69 -4.87 0.88 -2.65
CA HIS A 69 -4.73 1.88 -3.70
C HIS A 69 -6.09 2.54 -3.86
N ALA A 70 -6.14 3.87 -3.83
CA ALA A 70 -7.36 4.58 -4.20
C ALA A 70 -7.73 4.14 -5.63
N GLU A 71 -8.96 3.64 -5.81
CA GLU A 71 -9.44 3.21 -7.14
C GLU A 71 -9.24 4.37 -8.11
N CYS A 72 -8.43 4.16 -9.15
CA CYS A 72 -8.42 5.07 -10.29
C CYS A 72 -9.84 5.14 -10.84
N GLU A 73 -10.47 6.32 -10.84
CA GLU A 73 -11.76 6.60 -11.51
C GLU A 73 -11.72 6.38 -13.05
N VAL A 74 -10.70 5.70 -13.58
CA VAL A 74 -10.54 5.40 -15.01
C VAL A 74 -10.49 3.89 -15.23
N ALA A 75 -11.65 3.25 -15.09
CA ALA A 75 -11.94 2.02 -15.84
C ALA A 75 -12.54 2.37 -17.21
N HIS A 76 -11.80 3.13 -18.04
CA HIS A 76 -12.12 3.20 -19.47
C HIS A 76 -11.31 2.15 -20.22
N GLY A 77 -11.84 0.93 -20.22
CA GLY A 77 -11.60 -0.10 -21.24
C GLY A 77 -10.14 -0.40 -21.59
N CYS A 78 -9.52 -1.31 -20.85
CA CYS A 78 -8.44 -2.12 -21.42
C CYS A 78 -9.03 -3.09 -22.46
N VAL A 79 -9.22 -2.61 -23.69
CA VAL A 79 -9.42 -3.50 -24.85
C VAL A 79 -8.08 -4.10 -25.21
N MET A 80 -7.94 -5.41 -25.03
CA MET A 80 -6.81 -6.15 -25.62
C MET A 80 -7.03 -6.16 -27.14
N PRO A 81 -6.15 -5.56 -27.97
CA PRO A 81 -6.21 -5.86 -29.39
C PRO A 81 -5.86 -7.34 -29.54
N VAL A 82 -6.84 -8.14 -29.98
CA VAL A 82 -6.56 -9.47 -30.50
C VAL A 82 -5.67 -9.26 -31.72
N GLY A 83 -4.37 -9.49 -31.56
CA GLY A 83 -3.45 -9.58 -32.67
C GLY A 83 -3.97 -10.63 -33.63
N GLU A 84 -4.18 -10.21 -34.87
CA GLU A 84 -4.60 -11.03 -35.99
C GLU A 84 -3.84 -12.36 -36.04
N ALA A 85 -4.57 -13.42 -36.32
CA ALA A 85 -4.03 -14.76 -36.54
C ALA A 85 -2.88 -14.69 -37.54
N ALA A 86 -1.67 -15.05 -37.10
CA ALA A 86 -0.58 -15.37 -38.00
C ALA A 86 -0.97 -16.65 -38.76
N GLU A 87 -1.42 -16.48 -40.00
CA GLU A 87 -1.62 -17.57 -40.95
C GLU A 87 -0.26 -18.27 -41.19
N HIS A 88 -0.11 -19.45 -40.60
CA HIS A 88 0.99 -20.35 -40.92
C HIS A 88 0.73 -20.97 -42.29
N GLY A 89 1.27 -20.35 -43.34
CA GLY A 89 1.35 -20.94 -44.67
C GLY A 89 2.24 -22.18 -44.65
N HIS A 90 1.63 -23.36 -44.63
CA HIS A 90 2.31 -24.61 -44.96
C HIS A 90 2.50 -24.69 -46.48
N SER A 91 3.74 -24.53 -46.94
CA SER A 91 4.11 -24.96 -48.29
C SER A 91 4.32 -26.48 -48.30
N HIS A 92 3.72 -27.10 -49.30
CA HIS A 92 3.85 -28.50 -49.70
C HIS A 92 5.25 -28.80 -50.28
#